data_AF-A0A1V5ADR1-F1
#
_entry.id   AF-A0A1V5ADR1-F1
#
_cell.length_a   1.000
_cell.length_b   1.000
_cell.length_c   1.000
_cell.angle_alpha   90.00
_cell.angle_beta   90.00
_cell.angle_gamma   90.00
#
_symmetry.space_group_name_H-M   'P 1'
#
loop_
_entity.id
_entity.type
_entity.pdbx_description
1 polymer ?
#
loop_
_entity_poly.entity_id
_entity_poly.type
_entity_poly.pdbx_seq_one_letter_code
_entity_poly.pdbx_strand_id
1 'polypeptide(L)' 'MDFSELTCTNLMIKLKILLNKLPQGDSVAFFATREQVDNTCSPFSGQGYQVSWDQVAENRYLVRLGK' A
#
# COMPACT_ATOMS: atom_id res chain seq x y z
N MET A 1 5.75 -6.82 4.50
CA MET A 1 4.70 -7.86 4.32
C MET A 1 4.52 -8.11 2.84
N ASP A 2 4.05 -9.28 2.41
CA ASP A 2 3.75 -9.54 0.99
C ASP A 2 2.23 -9.66 0.80
N PHE A 3 1.66 -8.81 -0.05
CA PHE A 3 0.23 -8.78 -0.36
C PHE A 3 -0.05 -9.04 -1.84
N SER A 4 0.95 -9.49 -2.60
CA SER A 4 0.84 -9.70 -4.05
C SER A 4 -0.30 -10.67 -4.43
N GLU A 5 -0.62 -11.61 -3.54
CA GLU A 5 -1.70 -12.60 -3.71
C GLU A 5 -3.09 -12.10 -3.26
N LEU A 6 -3.19 -10.90 -2.67
CA LEU A 6 -4.49 -10.34 -2.29
C LEU A 6 -5.22 -9.74 -3.49
N THR A 7 -6.54 -9.88 -3.53
CA THR A 7 -7.34 -9.02 -4.41
C THR A 7 -7.22 -7.56 -3.99
N CYS A 8 -7.42 -6.61 -4.92
CA CYS A 8 -7.40 -5.18 -4.61
C CYS A 8 -8.34 -4.81 -3.45
N THR A 9 -9.54 -5.41 -3.40
CA THR A 9 -10.50 -5.23 -2.29
C THR A 9 -9.94 -5.69 -0.95
N ASN A 10 -9.37 -6.90 -0.89
CA ASN A 10 -8.80 -7.44 0.35
C ASN A 10 -7.59 -6.63 0.81
N LEU A 11 -6.76 -6.18 -0.13
CA LEU A 11 -5.64 -5.28 0.15
C LEU A 11 -6.13 -3.97 0.77
N MET A 12 -7.11 -3.30 0.16
CA MET A 12 -7.66 -2.04 0.66
C MET A 12 -8.22 -2.16 2.09
N ILE A 13 -8.98 -3.24 2.37
CA ILE A 13 -9.50 -3.51 3.71
C ILE A 13 -8.36 -3.67 4.71
N LYS A 14 -7.34 -4.47 4.37
CA LYS A 14 -6.19 -4.73 5.23
C LYS A 14 -5.37 -3.47 5.48
N LEU A 15 -5.15 -2.64 4.47
CA LEU A 15 -4.45 -1.36 4.60
C LEU A 15 -5.21 -0.39 5.51
N LYS A 16 -6.53 -0.25 5.36
CA LYS A 16 -7.34 0.59 6.28
C LYS A 16 -7.19 0.16 7.74
N ILE A 17 -7.21 -1.15 8.02
CA ILE A 17 -7.02 -1.68 9.37
C ILE A 17 -5.62 -1.35 9.90
N LEU A 18 -4.58 -1.54 9.09
CA LEU A 18 -3.20 -1.26 9.48
C LEU A 18 -2.98 0.24 9.74
N LEU A 19 -3.45 1.09 8.83
CA LEU A 19 -3.27 2.54 8.91
C LEU A 19 -4.06 3.18 10.06
N ASN A 20 -5.23 2.66 10.40
CA ASN A 20 -5.97 3.12 11.56
C ASN A 20 -5.25 2.83 12.88
N LYS A 21 -4.37 1.81 12.91
CA LYS A 21 -3.57 1.46 14.07
C LYS A 21 -2.20 2.12 14.08
N LEU A 22 -1.84 2.84 13.02
CA LEU A 22 -0.54 3.47 12.91
C LEU A 22 -0.49 4.79 13.71
N PRO A 23 0.57 4.99 14.52
CA PRO A 23 0.92 6.31 15.05
C PRO A 23 1.10 7.33 13.92
N GLN A 24 0.91 8.61 14.24
CA GLN A 24 1.15 9.69 13.29
C GLN A 24 2.66 9.79 12.99
N GLY A 25 3.03 9.89 11.71
CA GLY A 25 4.42 9.90 11.26
C GLY A 25 5.02 8.53 10.96
N ASP A 26 4.33 7.43 11.31
CA ASP A 26 4.79 6.08 10.95
C ASP A 26 4.36 5.70 9.52
N SER A 27 4.98 4.64 8.99
CA SER A 27 4.61 4.06 7.70
C SER A 27 4.58 2.54 7.71
N VAL A 28 3.75 1.96 6.83
CA VAL A 28 3.74 0.53 6.54
C VAL A 28 4.44 0.26 5.21
N ALA A 29 5.25 -0.79 5.18
CA ALA A 29 5.90 -1.27 3.97
C ALA A 29 5.40 -2.66 3.56
N PHE A 30 5.01 -2.81 2.30
CA PHE A 30 4.49 -4.07 1.76
C PHE A 30 4.81 -4.28 0.28
N PHE A 31 4.84 -5.54 -0.16
CA PHE A 31 4.93 -5.88 -1.57
C PHE A 31 3.55 -5.99 -2.19
N ALA A 32 3.45 -5.46 -3.42
CA ALA A 32 2.23 -5.47 -4.22
C ALA A 32 2.55 -5.65 -5.71
N THR A 33 1.56 -6.05 -6.49
CA THR A 33 1.63 -6.10 -7.96
C THR A 33 1.45 -4.72 -8.57
N ARG A 34 1.71 -4.59 -9.88
CA ARG A 34 1.47 -3.31 -10.58
C ARG A 34 0.01 -2.88 -10.49
N GLU A 35 -0.90 -3.80 -10.76
CA GLU A 35 -2.34 -3.55 -10.69
C GLU A 35 -2.76 -3.05 -9.30
N GLN A 36 -2.23 -3.66 -8.24
CA GLN A 36 -2.51 -3.23 -6.88
C GLN A 36 -1.97 -1.83 -6.59
N VAL A 37 -0.76 -1.49 -7.05
CA VAL A 37 -0.22 -0.12 -6.89
C VAL A 37 -1.15 0.90 -7.54
N ASP A 38 -1.52 0.68 -8.80
CA ASP A 38 -2.35 1.61 -9.57
C ASP A 38 -3.74 1.80 -8.93
N ASN A 39 -4.34 0.73 -8.39
CA ASN A 39 -5.66 0.77 -7.77
C ASN A 39 -5.68 1.21 -6.31
N THR A 40 -4.56 1.16 -5.58
CA THR A 40 -4.53 1.48 -4.14
C THR A 40 -3.80 2.76 -3.80
N CYS A 41 -2.68 3.07 -4.46
CA CYS A 41 -1.84 4.20 -4.09
C CYS A 41 -2.53 5.55 -4.36
N SER A 42 -3.20 5.68 -5.50
CA SER A 42 -3.93 6.91 -5.86
C SER A 42 -5.06 7.24 -4.86
N PRO A 43 -5.96 6.30 -4.50
CA PRO A 43 -6.97 6.55 -3.47
C PRO A 43 -6.42 6.98 -2.10
N PHE A 44 -5.31 6.39 -1.63
CA PHE A 44 -4.73 6.75 -0.34
C PHE A 44 -4.00 8.09 -0.40
N SER A 45 -3.29 8.39 -1.50
CA SER A 45 -2.67 9.71 -1.70
C SER A 45 -3.72 10.82 -1.68
N GLY A 46 -4.87 10.62 -2.32
CA GLY A 46 -6.01 11.57 -2.28
C GLY A 46 -6.65 11.74 -0.89
N GLN A 47 -6.39 10.84 0.05
CA GLN A 47 -6.85 10.92 1.44
C GLN A 47 -5.83 11.56 2.39
N GLY A 48 -4.70 12.07 1.85
CA GLY A 48 -3.65 12.74 2.63
C GLY A 48 -2.57 11.82 3.17
N TYR A 49 -2.56 10.54 2.79
CA TYR A 49 -1.45 9.63 3.13
C TYR A 49 -0.24 9.90 2.24
N GLN A 50 0.96 9.78 2.81
CA GLN A 50 2.19 9.78 2.03
C GLN A 50 2.37 8.40 1.40
N VAL A 51 2.48 8.35 0.08
CA VAL A 51 2.61 7.09 -0.67
C VAL A 51 3.85 7.14 -1.55
N SER A 52 4.66 6.09 -1.51
CA SER A 52 5.79 5.88 -2.42
C SER A 52 5.93 4.42 -2.77
N TRP A 53 6.51 4.10 -3.92
CA TRP A 53 6.80 2.72 -4.31
C TRP A 53 8.03 2.63 -5.20
N ASP A 54 8.76 1.52 -5.05
CA ASP A 54 9.89 1.16 -5.89
C ASP A 54 9.61 -0.18 -6.57
N GLN A 55 9.94 -0.31 -7.86
CA GLN A 55 9.87 -1.61 -8.53
C GLN A 55 11.07 -2.46 -8.10
N VAL A 56 10.80 -3.67 -7.59
CA VAL A 56 11.86 -4.59 -7.11
C VAL A 56 12.00 -5.84 -7.99
N ALA A 57 10.97 -6.19 -8.76
CA ALA A 57 11.02 -7.24 -9.78
C ALA A 57 9.92 -7.04 -10.84
N GLU A 58 9.81 -7.96 -11.80
CA GLU A 58 8.68 -8.01 -12.71
C GLU A 58 7.38 -8.19 -11.93
N ASN A 59 6.41 -7.30 -12.17
CA ASN A 59 5.13 -7.25 -11.47
C ASN A 59 5.21 -7.27 -9.93
N ARG A 60 6.29 -6.73 -9.35
CA ARG A 60 6.49 -6.68 -7.89
C ARG A 60 7.08 -5.34 -7.45
N TYR A 61 6.39 -4.68 -6.54
CA TYR A 61 6.69 -3.33 -6.08
C TYR A 61 6.73 -3.29 -4.55
N LEU A 62 7.75 -2.64 -3.98
CA LEU A 62 7.80 -2.32 -2.57
C LEU A 62 7.09 -0.98 -2.36
N VAL A 63 5.89 -1.03 -1.78
CA VAL A 63 5.08 0.14 -1.47
C VAL A 63 5.33 0.55 -0.02
N ARG A 64 5.44 1.87 0.22
CA ARG A 64 5.48 2.48 1.55
C ARG A 64 4.34 3.48 1.65
N LEU A 65 3.55 3.36 2.72
CA LEU A 65 2.38 4.17 2.95
C LEU A 65 2.37 4.68 4.39
N GLY A 66 2.44 6.00 4.57
CA GLY A 66 2.56 6.67 5.87
C GLY A 66 1.45 7.68 6.13
N LYS A 67 1.23 7.99 7.41
CA LYS A 67 0.19 8.91 7.90
C LYS A 67 0.78 10.22 8.40
#